data_AF-A0A6N9YMJ1-F1
#
_entry.id   AF-A0A6N9YMJ1-F1
#
_cell.length_a   1.000
_cell.length_b   1.000
_cell.length_c   1.000
_cell.angle_alpha   90.00
_cell.angle_beta   90.00
_cell.angle_gamma   90.00
#
_symmetry.space_group_name_H-M   'P 1'
#
loop_
_entity.id
_entity.type
_entity.pdbx_description
1 polymer ?
#
loop_
_entity_poly.entity_id
_entity_poly.type
_entity_poly.pdbx_seq_one_letter_code
_entity_poly.pdbx_strand_id
1 'polypeptide(L)' 'MSDRMLSDCPECGLPATVKSRGELSGTSGPVEHVDLHCVSDHRFLGPADRLRVLF' A
#
# COMPACT_ATOMS: atom_id res chain seq x y z
N MET A 1 3.47 20.03 7.50
CA MET A 1 2.90 19.44 6.28
C MET A 1 3.07 17.93 6.39
N SER A 2 2.15 17.25 7.06
CA SER A 2 2.22 15.78 7.17
C SER A 2 1.60 15.21 5.91
N ASP A 3 2.44 14.94 4.91
CA ASP A 3 2.05 14.25 3.69
C ASP A 3 1.62 12.83 4.08
N ARG A 4 0.33 12.65 4.37
CA ARG A 4 -0.26 11.35 4.56
C ARG A 4 -0.49 10.80 3.15
N MET A 5 0.52 10.11 2.61
CA MET A 5 0.44 9.45 1.32
C MET A 5 -0.78 8.52 1.32
N LEU A 6 -1.83 8.93 0.61
CA LEU A 6 -3.08 8.19 0.42
C LEU A 6 -2.93 7.38 -0.86
N SER A 7 -3.33 6.12 -0.82
CA SER A 7 -3.33 5.22 -1.98
C SER A 7 -4.70 4.57 -2.10
N ASP A 8 -5.15 4.20 -3.28
CA ASP A 8 -6.44 3.54 -3.42
C ASP A 8 -6.40 2.10 -2.93
N CYS A 9 -7.45 1.70 -2.21
CA CYS A 9 -7.62 0.32 -1.83
C CYS A 9 -7.83 -0.55 -3.07
N PRO A 10 -6.99 -1.57 -3.33
CA PRO A 10 -7.14 -2.41 -4.51
C PRO A 10 -8.42 -3.26 -4.49
N GLU A 11 -9.07 -3.43 -3.33
CA GLU A 11 -10.32 -4.20 -3.21
C GLU A 11 -11.58 -3.37 -3.50
N CYS A 12 -11.64 -2.11 -3.04
CA CYS A 12 -12.86 -1.30 -3.13
C CYS A 12 -12.68 0.08 -3.79
N GLY A 13 -11.44 0.48 -4.12
CA GLY A 13 -11.12 1.77 -4.74
C GLY A 13 -11.29 2.98 -3.81
N LEU A 14 -11.51 2.77 -2.51
CA LEU A 14 -11.60 3.85 -1.54
C LEU A 14 -10.21 4.29 -1.05
N PRO A 15 -10.07 5.54 -0.54
CA PRO A 15 -8.81 6.01 0.02
C PRO A 15 -8.30 5.09 1.14
N ALA A 16 -7.04 4.68 1.01
CA ALA A 16 -6.32 3.88 1.97
C ALA A 16 -5.08 4.60 2.47
N THR A 17 -4.80 4.42 3.75
CA THR A 17 -3.63 4.99 4.41
C THR A 17 -2.54 3.94 4.50
N VAL A 18 -1.34 4.29 4.03
CA VAL A 18 -0.14 3.48 4.26
C VAL A 18 0.19 3.51 5.75
N LYS A 19 0.12 2.34 6.39
CA LYS A 19 0.51 2.16 7.80
C LYS A 19 1.99 1.90 7.92
N SER A 20 2.51 1.05 7.05
CA SER A 20 3.92 0.65 7.03
C SER A 20 4.36 0.38 5.59
N ARG A 21 5.62 0.65 5.30
CA ARG A 21 6.29 0.30 4.04
C ARG A 21 7.65 -0.30 4.39
N GLY A 22 8.00 -1.40 3.75
CA GLY A 22 9.23 -2.12 4.03
C GLY A 22 9.69 -2.93 2.84
N GLU A 23 11.00 -2.97 2.63
CA GLU A 23 11.60 -3.82 1.61
C GLU A 23 11.76 -5.24 2.17
N LEU A 24 11.18 -6.22 1.49
CA LEU A 24 11.36 -7.63 1.80
C LEU A 24 12.29 -8.24 0.76
N SER A 25 13.42 -8.77 1.22
CA SER A 25 14.34 -9.53 0.39
C SER A 25 13.66 -10.83 -0.07
N GLY A 26 13.25 -10.88 -1.33
CA GLY A 26 12.65 -12.05 -1.97
C GLY A 26 13.66 -12.87 -2.76
N THR A 27 13.23 -14.05 -3.24
CA THR A 27 14.04 -14.92 -4.08
C THR A 27 14.29 -14.37 -5.49
N SER A 28 13.48 -13.38 -5.92
CA SER A 28 13.65 -12.67 -7.20
C SER A 28 14.26 -11.27 -7.01
N GLY A 29 14.76 -10.95 -5.81
CA GLY A 29 15.30 -9.64 -5.46
C GLY A 29 14.47 -8.92 -4.39
N PRO A 30 14.90 -7.73 -3.97
CA PRO A 30 14.17 -6.90 -3.01
C PRO A 30 12.81 -6.49 -3.58
N VAL A 31 11.74 -6.83 -2.88
CA VAL A 31 10.37 -6.43 -3.23
C VAL A 31 9.82 -5.56 -2.12
N GLU A 32 9.47 -4.35 -2.49
CA GLU A 32 8.86 -3.43 -1.57
C GLU A 32 7.41 -3.86 -1.26
N HIS A 33 7.10 -3.98 0.02
CA HIS A 33 5.78 -4.28 0.53
C HIS A 33 5.21 -3.10 1.30
N VAL A 34 3.90 -2.95 1.22
CA VAL A 34 3.16 -1.99 2.03
C VAL A 34 2.02 -2.67 2.76
N ASP A 35 1.75 -2.16 3.97
CA ASP A 35 0.53 -2.42 4.72
C ASP A 35 -0.37 -1.17 4.60
N LEU A 36 -1.55 -1.37 4.05
CA LEU A 36 -2.57 -0.34 3.85
C LEU A 36 -3.81 -0.67 4.66
N HIS A 37 -4.41 0.37 5.23
CA HIS A 37 -5.75 0.30 5.81
C HIS A 37 -6.66 1.29 5.09
N CYS A 38 -7.73 0.79 4.47
CA CYS A 38 -8.73 1.64 3.86
C CYS A 38 -9.75 2.16 4.87
N VAL A 39 -10.47 3.22 4.50
CA VAL A 39 -11.55 3.80 5.32
C VAL A 39 -12.73 2.83 5.52
N SER A 40 -12.85 1.80 4.68
CA SER A 40 -13.83 0.71 4.80
C SER A 40 -13.30 -0.50 5.58
N ASP A 41 -12.17 -0.34 6.29
CA ASP A 41 -11.52 -1.36 7.13
C ASP A 41 -10.90 -2.56 6.39
N HIS A 42 -10.76 -2.49 5.06
CA HIS A 42 -9.96 -3.48 4.34
C HIS A 42 -8.47 -3.29 4.62
N ARG A 43 -7.81 -4.40 4.93
CA ARG A 43 -6.38 -4.46 5.13
C ARG A 43 -5.72 -5.11 3.91
N PHE A 44 -4.80 -4.40 3.29
CA PHE A 44 -4.01 -4.93 2.20
C PHE A 44 -2.55 -4.99 2.61
N LEU A 45 -1.95 -6.18 2.54
CA LEU A 45 -0.53 -6.39 2.72
C LEU A 45 0.00 -7.07 1.45
N GLY A 46 0.84 -6.36 0.70
CA GLY A 46 1.32 -6.87 -0.57
C GLY A 46 2.40 -6.00 -1.19
N PRO A 47 2.94 -6.43 -2.35
CA PRO A 47 3.94 -5.67 -3.06
C PRO A 47 3.40 -4.31 -3.51
N ALA A 48 4.15 -3.25 -3.26
CA ALA A 48 3.79 -1.88 -3.59
C ALA A 48 3.60 -1.68 -5.09
N ASP A 49 4.27 -2.49 -5.92
CA ASP A 49 4.13 -2.50 -7.38
C ASP A 49 2.69 -2.79 -7.86
N ARG A 50 1.85 -3.39 -7.01
CA ARG A 50 0.43 -3.62 -7.31
C ARG A 50 -0.47 -2.43 -6.95
N LEU A 51 0.05 -1.39 -6.31
CA LEU A 51 -0.74 -0.19 -6.04
C LEU A 51 -0.80 0.69 -7.27
N ARG A 52 -2.03 0.90 -7.74
CA ARG A 52 -2.32 2.01 -8.62
C ARG A 52 -2.27 3.28 -7.77
N VAL A 53 -1.23 4.07 -7.94
CA VAL A 53 -1.18 5.43 -7.42
C VAL A 53 -1.95 6.30 -8.41
N LEU A 54 -3.09 6.86 -8.00
CA LEU A 54 -3.71 7.96 -8.75
C LEU A 54 -2.86 9.21 -8.52
N PHE A 55 -2.25 9.72 -9.59
CA PHE A 55 -1.51 10.98 -9.63
C PHE A 55 -2.46 12.17 -9.60
#